data_AF-A0A3P7MW92-F1
#
_entry.id   AF-A0A3P7MW92-F1
#
_cell.length_a   1.000
_cell.length_b   1.000
_cell.length_c   1.000
_cell.angle_alpha   90.00
_cell.angle_beta   90.00
_cell.angle_gamma   90.00
#
_symmetry.space_group_name_H-M   'P 1'
#
loop_
_entity.id
_entity.type
_entity.pdbx_description
1 polymer ?
#
loop_
_entity_poly.entity_id
_entity_poly.type
_entity_poly.pdbx_seq_one_letter_code
_entity_poly.pdbx_strand_id
1 'polypeptide(L)'
;MVTDPLLAQHLAHFGINTRLMEKTDKTMTELEIAANERLGEWLTLQESDKTLQPLYGPGLTGIVNLGNTCYINSALQVLFAIPQFRWCYANAWQQITEEAMQNMAQLPVDNFSLQFAKIGNSLCSGAYSWPPPPTPSEESEPKRLPQNP
;
A
#
# COMPACT_ATOMS: atom_id res chain seq x y z
N MET A 1 -2.97 26.11 13.96
CA MET A 1 -1.82 26.09 13.03
C MET A 1 -1.63 27.49 12.46
N VAL A 2 -0.40 27.90 12.23
CA VAL A 2 -0.05 29.18 11.58
C VAL A 2 0.88 28.89 10.41
N THR A 3 0.79 29.71 9.36
CA THR A 3 1.70 29.64 8.22
C THR A 3 2.96 30.44 8.53
N ASP A 4 4.12 29.88 8.22
CA ASP A 4 5.42 30.56 8.32
C ASP A 4 5.90 30.98 6.92
N PRO A 5 5.82 32.27 6.57
CA PRO A 5 6.27 32.78 5.27
C PRO A 5 7.78 32.62 5.04
N LEU A 6 8.56 32.45 6.12
CA LEU A 6 10.02 32.33 6.09
C LEU A 6 10.49 30.92 6.42
N LEU A 7 9.61 29.92 6.38
CA LEU A 7 9.92 28.52 6.71
C LEU A 7 11.16 28.01 5.97
N ALA A 8 11.30 28.34 4.69
CA ALA A 8 12.47 27.97 3.90
C ALA A 8 13.79 28.55 4.46
N GLN A 9 13.77 29.77 4.98
CA GLN A 9 14.94 30.44 5.57
C GLN A 9 15.23 29.90 6.98
N HIS A 10 14.19 29.68 7.78
CA HIS A 10 14.33 29.07 9.10
C HIS A 10 14.87 27.64 9.02
N LEU A 11 14.38 26.83 8.07
CA LEU A 11 14.90 25.50 7.80
C LEU A 11 16.35 25.54 7.31
N ALA A 12 16.69 26.48 6.41
CA ALA A 12 18.06 26.64 5.93
C ALA A 12 19.07 27.01 7.04
N HIS A 13 18.64 27.73 8.09
CA HIS A 13 19.47 27.99 9.27
C HIS A 13 19.92 26.69 9.96
N PHE A 14 19.07 25.66 9.96
CA PHE A 14 19.39 24.33 10.49
C PHE A 14 20.03 23.40 9.45
N GLY A 15 20.46 23.92 8.30
CA GLY A 15 21.01 23.12 7.20
C GLY A 15 19.96 22.35 6.40
N ILE A 16 18.67 22.61 6.63
CA ILE A 16 17.55 21.99 5.92
C ILE A 16 17.23 22.87 4.70
N ASN A 17 17.96 22.63 3.61
CA ASN A 17 17.88 23.47 2.42
C ASN A 17 16.67 23.12 1.57
N THR A 18 15.55 23.82 1.72
CA THR A 18 14.26 23.41 1.15
C THR A 18 14.22 23.21 -0.37
N ARG A 19 15.14 23.84 -1.11
CA ARG A 19 15.29 23.72 -2.57
C ARG A 19 16.21 22.57 -3.01
N LEU A 20 17.05 22.09 -2.08
CA LEU A 20 17.98 20.96 -2.25
C LEU A 20 17.64 19.85 -1.24
N MET A 21 16.42 19.86 -0.69
CA MET A 21 16.02 18.98 0.40
C MET A 21 15.92 17.56 -0.14
N GLU A 22 17.01 16.81 -0.04
CA GLU A 22 16.96 15.39 0.16
C GLU A 22 16.83 15.11 1.65
N LYS A 23 15.96 14.17 1.99
CA LYS A 23 15.64 13.83 3.37
C LYS A 23 16.86 13.22 4.08
N THR A 24 17.47 13.96 5.00
CA THR A 24 18.70 13.56 5.72
C THR A 24 18.45 12.66 6.92
N ASP A 25 17.33 12.86 7.63
CA ASP A 25 16.79 11.91 8.59
C ASP A 25 15.59 11.19 7.99
N LYS A 26 15.86 9.95 7.67
CA LYS A 26 14.88 8.99 7.18
C LYS A 26 14.37 8.25 8.40
N THR A 27 13.06 8.32 8.63
CA THR A 27 12.36 7.33 9.46
C THR A 27 12.75 5.93 9.01
N MET A 28 12.67 4.91 9.86
CA MET A 28 12.96 3.53 9.43
C MET A 28 12.26 3.17 8.10
N THR A 29 11.06 3.69 7.90
CA THR A 29 10.29 3.64 6.66
C THR A 29 10.96 4.27 5.47
N GLU A 30 11.52 5.46 5.64
CA GLU A 30 12.20 6.15 4.54
C GLU A 30 13.58 5.57 4.29
N LEU A 31 14.21 4.94 5.30
CA LEU A 31 15.42 4.15 5.11
C LEU A 31 15.08 2.88 4.33
N GLU A 32 13.98 2.21 4.64
CA GLU A 32 13.47 1.07 3.88
C GLU A 32 13.09 1.47 2.44
N ILE A 33 12.36 2.57 2.25
CA ILE A 33 12.00 3.11 0.93
C ILE A 33 13.27 3.47 0.15
N ALA A 34 14.20 4.20 0.76
CA ALA A 34 15.43 4.59 0.09
C ALA A 34 16.37 3.41 -0.19
N ALA A 35 16.39 2.39 0.65
CA ALA A 35 17.09 1.14 0.38
C ALA A 35 16.45 0.44 -0.83
N ASN A 36 15.11 0.40 -0.88
CA ASN A 36 14.33 -0.14 -2.02
C ASN A 36 14.59 0.63 -3.34
N GLU A 37 14.64 1.96 -3.28
CA GLU A 37 14.94 2.82 -4.44
C GLU A 37 16.40 2.70 -4.88
N ARG A 38 17.34 2.71 -3.94
CA ARG A 38 18.79 2.63 -4.22
C ARG A 38 19.21 1.29 -4.79
N LEU A 39 18.59 0.19 -4.36
CA LEU A 39 18.85 -1.14 -4.91
C LEU A 39 18.29 -1.31 -6.33
N GLY A 40 17.51 -0.34 -6.84
CA GLY A 40 16.92 -0.40 -8.19
C GLY A 40 15.85 -1.49 -8.35
N GLU A 41 15.52 -2.21 -7.27
CA GLU A 41 14.57 -3.31 -7.27
C GLU A 41 13.18 -2.80 -7.61
N TRP A 42 12.72 -1.68 -7.01
CA TRP A 42 11.42 -1.09 -7.39
C TRP A 42 11.44 -0.47 -8.79
N LEU A 43 12.46 0.25 -9.24
CA LEU A 43 12.43 0.82 -10.60
C LEU A 43 12.28 -0.28 -11.68
N THR A 44 12.86 -1.45 -11.41
CA THR A 44 12.77 -2.65 -12.25
C THR A 44 11.44 -3.40 -12.06
N LEU A 45 10.91 -3.46 -10.82
CA LEU A 45 9.66 -4.15 -10.47
C LEU A 45 8.38 -3.34 -10.76
N GLN A 46 8.45 -2.01 -10.70
CA GLN A 46 7.31 -1.09 -10.77
C GLN A 46 6.97 -0.67 -12.21
N GLU A 47 7.80 -1.05 -13.18
CA GLU A 47 7.72 -0.59 -14.57
C GLU A 47 7.44 0.93 -14.64
N SER A 48 8.14 1.76 -13.85
CA SER A 48 7.76 3.17 -13.61
C SER A 48 7.66 4.05 -14.87
N ASP A 49 8.28 3.64 -15.98
CA ASP A 49 8.19 4.28 -17.30
C ASP A 49 7.03 3.76 -18.16
N LYS A 50 6.20 2.86 -17.62
CA LYS A 50 5.07 2.23 -18.30
C LYS A 50 3.75 2.57 -17.60
N THR A 51 2.74 2.81 -18.42
CA THR A 51 1.36 2.84 -17.95
C THR A 51 0.90 1.41 -17.69
N LEU A 52 0.88 0.99 -16.43
CA LEU A 52 0.37 -0.32 -16.02
C LEU A 52 -1.15 -0.39 -16.16
N GLN A 53 -1.64 -1.53 -16.64
CA GLN A 53 -3.08 -1.81 -16.65
C GLN A 53 -3.55 -2.15 -15.23
N PRO A 54 -4.54 -1.44 -14.67
CA PRO A 54 -5.13 -1.81 -13.38
C PRO A 54 -5.76 -3.20 -13.45
N LEU A 55 -5.40 -4.07 -12.50
CA LEU A 55 -5.97 -5.40 -12.36
C LEU A 55 -6.94 -5.45 -11.17
N TYR A 56 -7.98 -6.27 -11.30
CA TYR A 56 -9.01 -6.44 -10.29
C TYR A 56 -9.60 -7.86 -10.31
N GLY A 57 -10.20 -8.26 -9.20
CA GLY A 57 -10.84 -9.57 -9.00
C GLY A 57 -10.21 -10.42 -7.89
N PRO A 58 -10.62 -11.70 -7.79
CA PRO A 58 -10.15 -12.64 -6.78
C PRO A 58 -8.61 -12.77 -6.74
N GLY A 59 -8.01 -12.56 -5.57
CA GLY A 59 -6.55 -12.63 -5.40
C GLY A 59 -5.79 -11.40 -5.90
N LEU A 60 -6.49 -10.35 -6.35
CA LEU A 60 -5.94 -9.11 -6.88
C LEU A 60 -6.37 -7.90 -6.03
N THR A 61 -6.58 -8.12 -4.73
CA THR A 61 -6.93 -7.05 -3.78
C THR A 61 -5.66 -6.38 -3.25
N GLY A 62 -5.54 -5.07 -3.41
CA GLY A 62 -4.47 -4.27 -2.77
C GLY A 62 -4.69 -4.09 -1.28
N ILE A 63 -3.61 -3.82 -0.52
CA ILE A 63 -3.66 -3.54 0.92
C ILE A 63 -3.26 -2.09 1.16
N VAL A 64 -4.11 -1.34 1.87
CA VAL A 64 -3.85 0.05 2.24
C VAL A 64 -2.68 0.12 3.22
N ASN A 65 -1.73 1.02 2.98
CA ASN A 65 -0.64 1.30 3.91
C ASN A 65 -1.16 2.16 5.07
N LEU A 66 -1.00 1.67 6.30
CA LEU A 66 -1.42 2.33 7.55
C LEU A 66 -0.27 3.11 8.23
N GLY A 67 0.73 3.53 7.46
CA GLY A 67 2.00 4.09 7.94
C GLY A 67 2.99 2.97 8.23
N ASN A 68 4.08 2.91 7.45
CA ASN A 68 5.22 1.98 7.68
C ASN A 68 4.85 0.49 7.63
N THR A 69 3.71 0.14 7.04
CA THR A 69 3.21 -1.25 7.01
C THR A 69 3.43 -1.94 5.66
N CYS A 70 4.17 -1.32 4.74
CA CYS A 70 4.46 -1.89 3.43
C CYS A 70 5.14 -3.26 3.52
N TYR A 71 6.07 -3.46 4.46
CA TYR A 71 6.73 -4.75 4.65
C TYR A 71 5.73 -5.87 5.02
N ILE A 72 4.74 -5.57 5.87
CA ILE A 72 3.66 -6.50 6.22
C ILE A 72 2.78 -6.77 4.99
N ASN A 73 2.41 -5.71 4.26
CA ASN A 73 1.57 -5.84 3.07
C ASN A 73 2.24 -6.75 2.03
N SER A 74 3.54 -6.56 1.77
CA SER A 74 4.31 -7.41 0.85
C SER A 74 4.38 -8.86 1.34
N ALA A 75 4.68 -9.08 2.63
CA ALA A 75 4.73 -10.43 3.20
C ALA A 75 3.37 -11.15 3.11
N LEU A 76 2.27 -10.46 3.41
CA LEU A 76 0.92 -11.01 3.32
C LEU A 76 0.54 -11.37 1.87
N GLN A 77 0.85 -10.51 0.90
CA GLN A 77 0.61 -10.80 -0.52
C GLN A 77 1.36 -12.06 -0.97
N VAL A 78 2.62 -12.24 -0.57
CA VAL A 78 3.40 -13.44 -0.90
C VAL A 78 2.84 -14.68 -0.20
N LEU A 79 2.54 -14.60 1.10
CA LEU A 79 1.95 -15.72 1.84
C LEU A 79 0.63 -16.16 1.20
N PHE A 80 -0.27 -15.23 0.89
CA PHE A 80 -1.51 -15.52 0.19
C PHE A 80 -1.35 -15.73 -1.30
N ALA A 81 -0.15 -15.76 -1.87
CA ALA A 81 0.09 -16.33 -3.21
C ALA A 81 0.33 -17.85 -3.15
N ILE A 82 0.70 -18.39 -1.98
CA ILE A 82 0.97 -19.81 -1.76
C ILE A 82 -0.36 -20.58 -1.62
N PRO A 83 -0.66 -21.57 -2.49
CA PRO A 83 -1.94 -22.29 -2.45
C PRO A 83 -2.26 -22.97 -1.12
N GLN A 84 -1.25 -23.54 -0.46
CA GLN A 84 -1.39 -24.20 0.83
C GLN A 84 -1.80 -23.20 1.93
N PHE A 85 -1.23 -21.99 1.89
CA PHE A 85 -1.57 -20.94 2.85
C PHE A 85 -2.99 -20.42 2.63
N ARG A 86 -3.41 -20.28 1.36
CA ARG A 86 -4.81 -19.99 1.01
C ARG A 86 -5.74 -21.07 1.54
N TRP A 87 -5.40 -22.34 1.35
CA TRP A 87 -6.22 -23.45 1.81
C TRP A 87 -6.43 -23.41 3.33
N CYS A 88 -5.36 -23.19 4.10
CA CYS A 88 -5.42 -23.13 5.56
C CYS A 88 -6.24 -21.95 6.12
N TYR A 89 -6.32 -20.81 5.42
CA TYR A 89 -6.92 -19.58 5.97
C TYR A 89 -8.04 -19.00 5.11
N ALA A 90 -7.79 -18.76 3.83
CA ALA A 90 -8.77 -18.14 2.93
C ALA A 90 -9.92 -19.09 2.59
N ASN A 91 -9.62 -20.34 2.23
CA ASN A 91 -10.64 -21.34 1.89
C ASN A 91 -11.33 -21.89 3.15
N ALA A 92 -10.62 -21.96 4.27
CA ALA A 92 -11.16 -22.37 5.57
C ALA A 92 -11.93 -21.25 6.30
N TRP A 93 -12.13 -20.08 5.69
CA TRP A 93 -12.76 -18.90 6.32
C TRP A 93 -14.08 -19.21 7.01
N GLN A 94 -14.98 -19.95 6.35
CA GLN A 94 -16.29 -20.29 6.92
C GLN A 94 -16.14 -21.16 8.17
N GLN A 95 -15.37 -22.24 8.08
CA GLN A 95 -15.12 -23.14 9.20
C GLN A 95 -14.45 -22.42 10.38
N ILE A 96 -13.38 -21.67 10.13
CA ILE A 96 -12.65 -20.92 11.17
C ILE A 96 -13.55 -19.88 11.84
N THR A 97 -14.42 -19.22 11.06
CA THR A 97 -15.37 -18.25 11.61
C THR A 97 -16.40 -18.94 12.49
N GLU A 98 -17.00 -20.05 12.04
CA GLU A 98 -17.98 -20.80 12.84
C GLU A 98 -17.37 -21.32 14.14
N GLU A 99 -16.17 -21.92 14.09
CA GLU A 99 -15.45 -22.39 15.27
C GLU A 99 -15.13 -21.24 16.25
N ALA A 100 -14.67 -20.09 15.74
CA ALA A 100 -14.37 -18.93 16.57
C ALA A 100 -15.63 -18.30 17.19
N MET A 101 -16.77 -18.32 16.50
CA MET A 101 -18.03 -17.80 17.03
C MET A 101 -18.62 -18.71 18.12
N GLN A 102 -18.37 -20.02 18.06
CA GLN A 102 -18.80 -20.95 19.10
C GLN A 102 -17.97 -20.82 20.38
N ASN A 103 -16.71 -20.39 20.27
CA ASN A 103 -15.83 -20.19 21.41
C ASN A 103 -16.02 -18.81 22.06
N MET A 104 -17.04 -18.70 22.91
CA MET A 104 -17.37 -17.46 23.63
C MET A 104 -16.33 -17.05 24.70
N ALA A 105 -15.33 -17.89 25.01
CA ALA A 105 -14.32 -17.59 26.02
C ALA A 105 -13.18 -16.69 25.48
N GLN A 106 -13.03 -16.57 24.16
CA GLN A 106 -12.01 -15.75 23.51
C GLN A 106 -12.66 -14.65 22.68
N LEU A 107 -12.14 -13.43 22.76
CA LEU A 107 -12.60 -12.34 21.90
C LEU A 107 -12.17 -12.62 20.44
N PRO A 108 -13.04 -12.38 19.44
CA PRO A 108 -12.71 -12.61 18.02
C PRO A 108 -11.45 -11.87 17.54
N VAL A 109 -11.16 -10.69 18.11
CA VAL A 109 -9.96 -9.91 17.77
C VAL A 109 -8.66 -10.58 18.21
N ASP A 110 -8.70 -11.38 19.26
CA ASP A 110 -7.54 -12.09 19.83
C ASP A 110 -7.35 -13.48 19.21
N ASN A 111 -8.28 -13.93 18.35
CA ASN A 111 -8.18 -15.19 17.65
C ASN A 111 -7.33 -15.05 16.38
N PHE A 112 -6.09 -15.53 16.45
CA PHE A 112 -5.12 -15.46 15.35
C PHE A 112 -5.64 -16.07 14.05
N SER A 113 -6.18 -17.30 14.11
CA SER A 113 -6.67 -18.02 12.93
C SER A 113 -7.81 -17.25 12.27
N LEU A 114 -8.71 -16.67 13.07
CA LEU A 114 -9.82 -15.85 12.57
C LEU A 114 -9.31 -14.57 11.89
N GLN A 115 -8.33 -13.87 12.50
CA GLN A 115 -7.77 -12.66 11.89
C GLN A 115 -7.03 -12.96 10.57
N PHE A 116 -6.28 -14.06 10.50
CA PHE A 116 -5.63 -14.48 9.25
C PHE A 116 -6.64 -14.95 8.20
N ALA A 117 -7.66 -15.70 8.60
CA ALA A 117 -8.73 -16.13 7.70
C ALA A 117 -9.50 -14.92 7.15
N LYS A 118 -9.72 -13.88 7.96
CA LYS A 118 -10.34 -12.61 7.55
C LYS A 118 -9.51 -11.93 6.46
N ILE A 119 -8.21 -11.77 6.69
CA ILE A 119 -7.29 -11.20 5.70
C ILE A 119 -7.31 -12.05 4.43
N GLY A 120 -7.22 -13.37 4.55
CA GLY A 120 -7.24 -14.30 3.43
C GLY A 120 -8.50 -14.20 2.59
N ASN A 121 -9.67 -14.18 3.23
CA ASN A 121 -10.95 -13.98 2.55
C ASN A 121 -11.01 -12.61 1.87
N SER A 122 -10.56 -11.54 2.52
CA SER A 122 -10.51 -10.20 1.92
C SER A 122 -9.61 -10.13 0.69
N LEU A 123 -8.46 -10.81 0.71
CA LEU A 123 -7.52 -10.83 -0.41
C LEU A 123 -7.98 -11.74 -1.56
N CYS A 124 -8.54 -12.90 -1.23
CA CYS A 124 -8.79 -13.95 -2.22
C CYS A 124 -10.21 -13.96 -2.80
N SER A 125 -11.20 -13.40 -2.12
CA SER A 125 -12.62 -13.48 -2.56
C SER A 125 -12.96 -12.57 -3.75
N GLY A 126 -12.21 -11.48 -3.94
CA GLY A 126 -12.54 -10.44 -4.93
C GLY A 126 -13.57 -9.42 -4.45
N ALA A 127 -14.16 -9.58 -3.26
CA ALA A 127 -15.17 -8.66 -2.71
C ALA A 127 -14.65 -7.23 -2.45
N TYR A 128 -13.33 -7.06 -2.43
CA TYR A 128 -12.65 -5.78 -2.17
C TYR A 128 -11.78 -5.32 -3.34
N SER A 129 -11.88 -5.97 -4.51
CA SER A 129 -11.08 -5.66 -5.68
C SER A 129 -11.99 -5.14 -6.80
N TRP A 130 -12.22 -3.83 -6.76
CA TRP A 130 -13.13 -3.12 -7.67
C TRP A 130 -12.33 -2.48 -8.82
N PRO A 131 -12.91 -2.41 -10.04
CA PRO A 131 -12.29 -1.65 -11.11
C PRO A 131 -12.16 -0.17 -10.71
N PRO A 132 -11.07 0.51 -11.09
CA PRO A 132 -10.94 1.94 -10.84
C PRO A 132 -12.06 2.69 -11.55
N PRO A 133 -12.53 3.83 -10.99
CA PRO A 133 -13.47 4.69 -11.69
C PRO A 133 -12.87 5.09 -13.05
N PRO A 134 -13.70 5.22 -14.10
CA PRO A 134 -13.22 5.65 -15.40
C PRO A 134 -12.49 6.99 -15.23
N THR A 135 -11.22 7.02 -15.64
CA THR A 135 -10.47 8.27 -15.75
C THR A 135 -11.28 9.23 -16.63
N PRO A 136 -11.55 10.47 -16.20
CA PRO A 136 -12.12 11.46 -17.11
C PRO A 136 -11.23 11.52 -18.35
N SER A 137 -11.84 11.38 -19.52
CA SER A 137 -11.14 11.42 -20.80
C SER A 137 -10.28 12.68 -20.89
N GLU A 138 -9.09 12.56 -21.44
CA GLU A 138 -8.11 13.66 -21.64
C GLU A 138 -8.64 14.83 -22.50
N GLU A 139 -9.91 14.84 -22.90
CA GLU A 139 -10.54 15.93 -23.66
C GLU A 139 -10.91 17.16 -22.82
N SER A 140 -10.73 17.14 -21.50
CA SER A 140 -11.03 18.30 -20.64
C SER A 140 -9.83 19.01 -20.02
N GLU A 141 -8.58 18.66 -20.38
CA GLU A 141 -7.45 19.53 -20.01
C GLU A 141 -7.41 20.74 -20.96
N PRO A 142 -7.48 21.99 -20.46
CA PRO A 142 -7.26 23.16 -21.31
C PRO A 142 -5.83 23.08 -21.85
N LYS A 143 -5.70 22.97 -23.17
CA LYS A 143 -4.41 23.01 -23.89
C LYS A 143 -3.55 24.14 -23.31
N ARG A 144 -2.49 23.79 -22.58
CA ARG A 144 -1.50 24.78 -22.15
C ARG A 144 -0.89 25.35 -23.42
N LEU A 145 -1.08 26.64 -23.63
CA LEU A 145 -0.49 27.36 -24.75
C LEU A 145 1.04 27.19 -24.70
N PRO A 146 1.71 27.00 -25.85
CA PRO A 146 3.15 26.84 -25.89
C PRO A 146 3.82 28.10 -25.32
N GLN A 147 4.64 27.92 -24.29
CA GLN A 147 5.58 28.94 -23.88
C GLN A 147 6.68 28.98 -24.93
N ASN A 148 6.65 30.02 -25.77
CA ASN A 148 7.70 30.31 -26.74
C ASN A 148 8.99 30.75 -26.03
N PRO A 149 10.14 30.61 -26.71
CA PRO A 149 11.47 30.41 -26.11
C PRO A 149 12.02 31.61 -25.32
#